data_AF-A0A2N6D4Q8-F1
#
_entry.id   AF-A0A2N6D4Q8-F1
#
_cell.length_a   1.000
_cell.length_b   1.000
_cell.length_c   1.000
_cell.angle_alpha   90.00
_cell.angle_beta   90.00
_cell.angle_gamma   90.00
#
_symmetry.space_group_name_H-M   'P 1'
#
loop_
_entity.id
_entity.type
_entity.pdbx_description
1 polymer ?
#
loop_
_entity_poly.entity_id
_entity_poly.type
_entity_poly.pdbx_seq_one_letter_code
_entity_poly.pdbx_strand_id
1 'polypeptide(L)'
;MRAKSTSNNVKYILELSTLKNGDIVLSRSNNPISFTIQMMTDGAYSHAMIYYDQSLLEATLSGVFATNPQRLIVDTESDLCVLRLIQDVDKETINSIETYIRTEVGNDYTITEARKVPFESEHTLATSKQFCSRLVARGYASVGINIVDNPDFCSPNDLLHSPLLDKVLNFCRLANNAEIAFANSNNPVALNQARMNDWLIPAKKIAKNTGFKIYTFKDVFTFVTKYPKYADKIASLVVESNYLKTIDTIILQDHKMYNSMSQSIATGQLSNEKNQITFISDVENFYKNTLNQFNKAFADFIALQTYPKNQFVELFISHSLNMMEFCVVRMGCMLSIAGDSGLNFKIEEGVFPDIFMKCNELYSTCSQLINDKKPSSPDPLEDLFL
;
A
#
# COMPACT_ATOMS: atom_id res chain seq x y z
N MET A 1 34.70 26.77 -15.67
CA MET A 1 34.18 25.38 -15.61
C MET A 1 34.72 24.73 -14.35
N ARG A 2 33.94 24.68 -13.26
CA ARG A 2 34.29 23.86 -12.09
C ARG A 2 33.80 22.44 -12.37
N ALA A 3 34.72 21.49 -12.34
CA ALA A 3 34.39 20.07 -12.39
C ALA A 3 33.35 19.75 -11.31
N LYS A 4 32.21 19.18 -11.71
CA LYS A 4 31.30 18.52 -10.78
C LYS A 4 32.09 17.34 -10.19
N SER A 5 32.53 17.51 -8.96
CA SER A 5 32.90 16.39 -8.09
C SER A 5 31.69 15.46 -8.03
N THR A 6 31.81 14.29 -8.65
CA THR A 6 30.94 13.14 -8.40
C THR A 6 31.32 12.61 -7.02
N SER A 7 30.81 13.24 -5.95
CA SER A 7 30.74 12.54 -4.69
C SER A 7 29.75 11.38 -4.89
N ASN A 8 30.21 10.14 -4.70
CA ASN A 8 29.33 9.05 -4.35
C ASN A 8 28.68 9.46 -3.02
N ASN A 9 27.58 10.20 -3.07
CA ASN A 9 26.82 10.53 -1.88
C ASN A 9 26.28 9.23 -1.33
N VAL A 10 26.82 8.83 -0.18
CA VAL A 10 26.33 7.73 0.63
C VAL A 10 24.83 7.92 0.83
N LYS A 11 24.05 6.87 0.58
CA LYS A 11 22.59 6.87 0.70
C LYS A 11 22.16 5.84 1.73
N TYR A 12 21.04 6.12 2.39
CA TYR A 12 20.45 5.23 3.39
C TYR A 12 19.07 4.75 2.95
N ILE A 13 18.72 3.53 3.38
CA ILE A 13 17.47 2.84 3.09
C ILE A 13 16.98 2.15 4.37
N LEU A 14 15.66 1.93 4.48
CA LEU A 14 15.08 1.13 5.56
C LEU A 14 15.59 -0.32 5.53
N GLU A 15 15.93 -0.85 6.70
CA GLU A 15 16.21 -2.27 6.90
C GLU A 15 14.89 -3.00 7.18
N LEU A 16 14.23 -3.48 6.12
CA LEU A 16 12.88 -4.02 6.18
C LEU A 16 12.74 -5.21 7.15
N SER A 17 13.81 -5.97 7.37
CA SER A 17 13.81 -7.10 8.30
C SER A 17 13.60 -6.70 9.77
N THR A 18 13.81 -5.41 10.10
CA THR A 18 13.60 -4.87 11.46
C THR A 18 12.19 -4.30 11.68
N LEU A 19 11.45 -4.08 10.60
CA LEU A 19 10.14 -3.44 10.64
C LEU A 19 9.03 -4.43 10.97
N LYS A 20 8.01 -3.95 11.68
CA LYS A 20 6.79 -4.69 12.03
C LYS A 20 5.56 -3.91 11.60
N ASN A 21 4.48 -4.62 11.28
CA ASN A 21 3.20 -3.98 10.96
C ASN A 21 2.78 -3.05 12.10
N GLY A 22 2.41 -1.82 11.76
CA GLY A 22 2.09 -0.76 12.71
C GLY A 22 3.25 0.21 12.99
N ASP A 23 4.49 -0.14 12.65
CA ASP A 23 5.62 0.79 12.81
C ASP A 23 5.38 2.10 12.05
N ILE A 24 5.65 3.22 12.70
CA ILE A 24 5.50 4.56 12.13
C ILE A 24 6.86 4.98 11.58
N VAL A 25 6.91 5.30 10.30
CA VAL A 25 8.11 5.81 9.64
C VAL A 25 8.01 7.31 9.48
N LEU A 26 8.88 8.04 10.15
CA LEU A 26 9.06 9.47 9.98
C LEU A 26 10.17 9.74 8.97
N SER A 27 9.95 10.70 8.09
CA SER A 27 10.97 11.13 7.14
C SER A 27 11.01 12.64 6.98
N ARG A 28 12.18 13.11 6.55
CA ARG A 28 12.34 14.45 5.98
C ARG A 28 12.98 14.36 4.61
N SER A 29 12.68 15.37 3.80
CA SER A 29 13.34 15.57 2.51
C SER A 29 13.87 17.01 2.40
N ASN A 30 14.82 17.24 1.51
CA ASN A 30 15.36 18.58 1.26
C ASN A 30 14.49 19.42 0.30
N ASN A 31 13.19 19.09 0.20
CA ASN A 31 12.27 19.84 -0.66
C ASN A 31 11.62 21.03 0.08
N PRO A 32 11.16 22.08 -0.64
CA PRO A 32 10.66 23.30 -0.01
C PRO A 32 9.44 23.09 0.91
N ILE A 33 8.58 22.10 0.61
CA ILE A 33 7.41 21.77 1.43
C ILE A 33 7.85 21.16 2.76
N SER A 34 8.81 20.25 2.73
CA SER A 34 9.40 19.61 3.91
C SER A 34 10.09 20.62 4.82
N PHE A 35 10.89 21.54 4.25
CA PHE A 35 11.50 22.64 5.01
C PHE A 35 10.44 23.52 5.69
N THR A 36 9.37 23.83 4.97
CA THR A 36 8.26 24.66 5.47
C THR A 36 7.51 24.00 6.63
N ILE A 37 7.31 22.67 6.58
CA ILE A 37 6.67 21.91 7.66
C ILE A 37 7.59 21.83 8.89
N GLN A 38 8.88 21.53 8.68
CA GLN A 38 9.86 21.49 9.77
C GLN A 38 9.93 22.84 10.51
N MET A 39 10.00 23.95 9.77
CA MET A 39 10.05 25.29 10.35
C MET A 39 8.77 25.64 11.12
N MET A 40 7.58 25.24 10.64
CA MET A 40 6.31 25.55 11.31
C MET A 40 6.03 24.65 12.52
N THR A 41 6.62 23.46 12.57
CA THR A 41 6.38 22.48 13.65
C THR A 41 7.54 22.40 14.64
N ASP A 42 8.57 23.25 14.46
CA ASP A 42 9.85 23.20 15.17
C ASP A 42 10.41 21.76 15.26
N GLY A 43 10.23 21.00 14.17
CA GLY A 43 10.33 19.55 14.15
C GLY A 43 11.39 19.05 13.17
N ALA A 44 12.04 17.93 13.54
CA ALA A 44 13.06 17.31 12.69
C ALA A 44 12.50 16.59 11.46
N TYR A 45 11.20 16.27 11.45
CA TYR A 45 10.55 15.46 10.41
C TYR A 45 9.37 16.20 9.79
N SER A 46 9.16 16.01 8.49
CA SER A 46 8.09 16.67 7.72
C SER A 46 6.97 15.73 7.29
N HIS A 47 7.20 14.43 7.40
CA HIS A 47 6.31 13.43 6.86
C HIS A 47 6.22 12.23 7.79
N ALA A 48 5.04 11.62 7.83
CA ALA A 48 4.75 10.43 8.61
C ALA A 48 4.03 9.41 7.74
N MET A 49 4.45 8.16 7.86
CA MET A 49 3.95 7.01 7.13
C MET A 49 3.79 5.86 8.13
N ILE A 50 3.03 4.84 7.79
CA ILE A 50 2.91 3.63 8.62
C ILE A 50 3.19 2.38 7.79
N TYR A 51 3.96 1.46 8.36
CA TYR A 51 4.40 0.25 7.68
C TYR A 51 3.39 -0.89 7.87
N TYR A 52 2.95 -1.46 6.75
CA TYR A 52 2.07 -2.63 6.71
C TYR A 52 2.35 -3.49 5.50
N ASP A 53 2.48 -4.81 5.69
CA ASP A 53 2.61 -5.80 4.62
C ASP A 53 3.67 -5.37 3.58
N GLN A 54 4.85 -4.95 4.06
CA GLN A 54 5.98 -4.50 3.23
C GLN A 54 5.71 -3.25 2.37
N SER A 55 4.70 -2.47 2.76
CA SER A 55 4.32 -1.22 2.13
C SER A 55 4.31 -0.09 3.17
N LEU A 56 4.48 1.15 2.71
CA LEU A 56 4.24 2.34 3.51
C LEU A 56 2.88 2.91 3.11
N LEU A 57 1.96 3.04 4.06
CA LEU A 57 0.69 3.73 3.86
C LEU A 57 0.87 5.20 4.26
N GLU A 58 0.49 6.11 3.38
CA GLU A 58 0.75 7.53 3.55
C GLU A 58 -0.31 8.42 2.91
N ALA A 59 -0.42 9.65 3.43
CA ALA A 59 -1.19 10.73 2.80
C ALA A 59 -0.22 11.74 2.20
N THR A 60 -0.34 12.01 0.90
CA THR A 60 0.40 13.10 0.21
C THR A 60 -0.58 14.00 -0.54
N LEU A 61 -0.09 15.04 -1.22
CA LEU A 61 -0.93 15.93 -2.04
C LEU A 61 -1.80 15.19 -3.07
N SER A 62 -1.40 13.99 -3.47
CA SER A 62 -2.11 13.13 -4.42
C SER A 62 -3.10 12.17 -3.74
N GLY A 63 -3.36 12.33 -2.44
CA GLY A 63 -4.30 11.57 -1.64
C GLY A 63 -3.64 10.53 -0.73
N VAL A 64 -4.44 9.60 -0.22
CA VAL A 64 -3.99 8.44 0.59
C VAL A 64 -3.76 7.22 -0.29
N PHE A 65 -2.61 6.55 -0.14
CA PHE A 65 -2.16 5.43 -0.96
C PHE A 65 -1.01 4.65 -0.29
N ALA A 66 -0.58 3.57 -0.93
CA ALA A 66 0.56 2.76 -0.51
C ALA A 66 1.79 3.04 -1.40
N THR A 67 2.99 2.99 -0.81
CA THR A 67 4.28 3.13 -1.52
C THR A 67 5.27 2.03 -1.15
N ASN A 68 6.21 1.76 -2.06
CA ASN A 68 7.25 0.75 -1.84
C ASN A 68 8.36 1.35 -0.95
N PRO A 69 8.58 0.80 0.27
CA PRO A 69 9.60 1.30 1.19
C PRO A 69 11.02 1.26 0.62
N GLN A 70 11.31 0.36 -0.32
CA GLN A 70 12.62 0.29 -0.98
C GLN A 70 12.89 1.48 -1.92
N ARG A 71 11.89 2.31 -2.19
CA ARG A 71 12.04 3.57 -2.95
C ARG A 71 12.28 4.77 -2.04
N LEU A 72 12.18 4.61 -0.72
CA LEU A 72 12.50 5.64 0.25
C LEU A 72 14.00 5.66 0.53
N ILE A 73 14.74 6.38 -0.31
CA ILE A 73 16.17 6.62 -0.16
C ILE A 73 16.41 8.03 0.39
N VAL A 74 17.24 8.13 1.43
CA VAL A 74 17.60 9.40 2.05
C VAL A 74 19.11 9.67 2.01
N ASP A 75 19.49 10.94 2.20
CA ASP A 75 20.88 11.40 2.16
C ASP A 75 21.64 11.05 3.45
N THR A 76 20.96 11.12 4.59
CA THR A 76 21.56 10.81 5.90
C THR A 76 20.64 9.89 6.71
N GLU A 77 21.22 9.05 7.57
CA GLU A 77 20.46 8.20 8.49
C GLU A 77 19.46 9.01 9.34
N SER A 78 19.86 10.21 9.79
CA SER A 78 19.01 11.10 10.58
C SER A 78 17.79 11.66 9.84
N ASP A 79 17.70 11.47 8.52
CA ASP A 79 16.54 11.86 7.73
C ASP A 79 15.36 10.88 7.87
N LEU A 80 15.59 9.75 8.52
CA LEU A 80 14.59 8.74 8.86
C LEU A 80 14.52 8.52 10.37
N CYS A 81 13.35 8.10 10.84
CA CYS A 81 13.16 7.53 12.17
C CYS A 81 12.01 6.53 12.09
N VAL A 82 12.14 5.43 12.83
CA VAL A 82 11.07 4.45 12.98
C VAL A 82 10.65 4.40 14.43
N LEU A 83 9.35 4.51 14.66
CA LEU A 83 8.71 4.47 15.97
C LEU A 83 7.81 3.25 16.06
N ARG A 84 7.78 2.61 17.22
CA ARG A 84 6.95 1.44 17.51
C ARG A 84 6.20 1.64 18.82
N LEU A 85 4.95 1.17 18.86
CA LEU A 85 4.17 1.14 20.08
C LEU A 85 4.91 0.33 21.17
N ILE A 86 5.09 0.94 22.34
CA ILE A 86 5.77 0.30 23.48
C ILE A 86 4.94 -0.88 23.98
N GLN A 87 3.62 -0.71 24.02
CA GLN A 87 2.71 -1.77 24.39
C GLN A 87 2.56 -2.75 23.23
N ASP A 88 2.84 -4.03 23.50
CA ASP A 88 2.47 -5.09 22.58
C ASP A 88 0.96 -5.17 22.45
N VAL A 89 0.48 -5.14 21.20
CA VAL A 89 -0.93 -5.28 20.84
C VAL A 89 -1.09 -6.52 19.98
N ASP A 90 -2.28 -7.13 20.05
CA ASP A 90 -2.59 -8.30 19.25
C ASP A 90 -2.66 -7.97 17.75
N LYS A 91 -2.57 -9.03 16.93
CA LYS A 91 -2.52 -8.90 15.47
C LYS A 91 -3.83 -8.34 14.92
N GLU A 92 -4.96 -8.66 15.51
CA GLU A 92 -6.29 -8.21 15.11
C GLU A 92 -6.44 -6.69 15.28
N THR A 93 -5.89 -6.13 16.37
CA THR A 93 -5.81 -4.70 16.64
C THR A 93 -4.96 -4.00 15.57
N ILE A 94 -3.76 -4.52 15.29
CA ILE A 94 -2.87 -3.99 14.25
C ILE A 94 -3.53 -4.03 12.86
N ASN A 95 -4.24 -5.11 12.53
CA ASN A 95 -4.99 -5.24 11.28
C ASN A 95 -6.19 -4.28 11.21
N SER A 96 -6.79 -3.94 12.35
CA SER A 96 -7.91 -2.98 12.42
C SER A 96 -7.44 -1.56 12.11
N ILE A 97 -6.23 -1.19 12.57
CA ILE A 97 -5.57 0.07 12.19
C ILE A 97 -5.31 0.08 10.67
N GLU A 98 -4.75 -1.00 10.11
CA GLU A 98 -4.54 -1.13 8.66
C GLU A 98 -5.85 -0.95 7.90
N THR A 99 -6.91 -1.62 8.36
CA THR A 99 -8.25 -1.58 7.76
C THR A 99 -8.77 -0.15 7.72
N TYR A 100 -8.68 0.59 8.82
CA TYR A 100 -9.06 2.00 8.86
C TYR A 100 -8.32 2.80 7.80
N ILE A 101 -6.98 2.71 7.76
CA ILE A 101 -6.16 3.50 6.83
C ILE A 101 -6.49 3.16 5.38
N ARG A 102 -6.77 1.89 5.07
CA ARG A 102 -7.20 1.47 3.73
C ARG A 102 -8.56 2.05 3.35
N THR A 103 -9.48 2.27 4.30
CA THR A 103 -10.74 2.96 4.00
C THR A 103 -10.55 4.42 3.60
N GLU A 104 -9.44 5.04 3.98
CA GLU A 104 -9.11 6.43 3.66
C GLU A 104 -8.46 6.58 2.27
N VAL A 105 -8.20 5.50 1.53
CA VAL A 105 -7.61 5.56 0.18
C VAL A 105 -8.42 6.46 -0.75
N GLY A 106 -7.71 7.34 -1.46
CA GLY A 106 -8.32 8.35 -2.35
C GLY A 106 -8.89 9.59 -1.64
N ASN A 107 -8.82 9.66 -0.32
CA ASN A 107 -9.17 10.87 0.43
C ASN A 107 -8.25 12.05 0.07
N ASP A 108 -8.80 13.25 0.05
CA ASP A 108 -8.07 14.46 -0.33
C ASP A 108 -7.09 14.88 0.76
N TYR A 109 -5.94 15.43 0.35
CA TYR A 109 -5.00 16.04 1.27
C TYR A 109 -5.40 17.47 1.65
N THR A 110 -5.14 17.89 2.89
CA THR A 110 -5.41 19.26 3.37
C THR A 110 -4.16 19.97 3.90
N ILE A 111 -3.47 20.70 3.01
CA ILE A 111 -2.34 21.57 3.40
C ILE A 111 -2.78 22.64 4.40
N THR A 112 -3.97 23.19 4.22
CA THR A 112 -4.49 24.27 5.06
C THR A 112 -4.67 23.84 6.51
N GLU A 113 -5.10 22.60 6.76
CA GLU A 113 -5.22 22.09 8.13
C GLU A 113 -3.87 21.60 8.67
N ALA A 114 -3.02 21.02 7.83
CA ALA A 114 -1.65 20.67 8.23
C ALA A 114 -0.86 21.89 8.75
N ARG A 115 -1.07 23.08 8.17
CA ARG A 115 -0.45 24.33 8.63
C ARG A 115 -1.07 24.90 9.92
N LYS A 116 -2.27 24.46 10.28
CA LYS A 116 -2.98 24.93 11.48
C LYS A 116 -2.61 24.14 12.72
N VAL A 117 -1.95 22.98 12.58
CA VAL A 117 -1.55 22.11 13.70
C VAL A 117 -0.99 22.88 14.91
N PRO A 118 -0.07 23.85 14.77
CA PRO A 118 0.48 24.57 15.93
C PRO A 118 -0.52 25.46 16.69
N PHE A 119 -1.69 25.74 16.10
CA PHE A 119 -2.66 26.73 16.59
C PHE A 119 -4.01 26.13 16.99
N GLU A 120 -4.20 24.82 16.79
CA GLU A 120 -5.48 24.16 17.02
C GLU A 120 -5.46 23.37 18.34
N SER A 121 -6.63 23.19 18.93
CA SER A 121 -6.81 22.46 20.20
C SER A 121 -7.57 21.16 19.98
N GLU A 122 -7.67 20.31 21.00
CA GLU A 122 -8.48 19.07 20.97
C GLU A 122 -9.95 19.28 20.59
N HIS A 123 -10.47 20.51 20.71
CA HIS A 123 -11.86 20.84 20.37
C HIS A 123 -12.06 21.38 18.95
N THR A 124 -10.98 21.53 18.17
CA THR A 124 -11.08 22.02 16.80
C THR A 124 -11.76 20.99 15.90
N LEU A 125 -12.84 21.40 15.24
CA LEU A 125 -13.52 20.57 14.23
C LEU A 125 -12.64 20.37 13.00
N ALA A 126 -12.12 19.16 12.81
CA ALA A 126 -11.42 18.78 11.59
C ALA A 126 -12.37 18.35 10.47
N THR A 127 -11.91 18.47 9.23
CA THR A 127 -12.60 17.87 8.10
C THR A 127 -12.27 16.37 8.00
N SER A 128 -13.01 15.67 7.13
CA SER A 128 -12.68 14.29 6.76
C SER A 128 -11.39 14.18 5.93
N LYS A 129 -10.81 15.29 5.45
CA LYS A 129 -9.57 15.27 4.67
C LYS A 129 -8.37 14.83 5.53
N GLN A 130 -7.34 14.33 4.86
CA GLN A 130 -6.17 13.75 5.53
C GLN A 130 -4.92 14.62 5.35
N PHE A 131 -3.96 14.46 6.26
CA PHE A 131 -2.56 14.75 6.02
C PHE A 131 -1.72 13.67 6.73
N CYS A 132 -0.42 13.64 6.47
CA CYS A 132 0.44 12.50 6.79
C CYS A 132 0.35 12.03 8.25
N SER A 133 0.63 12.90 9.22
CA SER A 133 0.58 12.57 10.65
C SER A 133 -0.85 12.33 11.16
N ARG A 134 -1.84 13.08 10.68
CA ARG A 134 -3.27 12.82 11.01
C ARG A 134 -3.71 11.43 10.57
N LEU A 135 -3.34 10.98 9.38
CA LEU A 135 -3.71 9.65 8.89
C LEU A 135 -3.21 8.56 9.85
N VAL A 136 -1.95 8.66 10.27
CA VAL A 136 -1.32 7.74 11.23
C VAL A 136 -2.02 7.82 12.59
N ALA A 137 -2.20 9.02 13.14
CA ALA A 137 -2.80 9.21 14.45
C ALA A 137 -4.27 8.76 14.50
N ARG A 138 -5.08 9.10 13.48
CA ARG A 138 -6.46 8.60 13.35
C ARG A 138 -6.50 7.08 13.19
N GLY A 139 -5.53 6.48 12.50
CA GLY A 139 -5.38 5.04 12.40
C GLY A 139 -5.32 4.38 13.76
N TYR A 140 -4.41 4.82 14.62
CA TYR A 140 -4.30 4.32 15.99
C TYR A 140 -5.53 4.67 16.86
N ALA A 141 -6.06 5.89 16.74
CA ALA A 141 -7.25 6.30 17.49
C ALA A 141 -8.51 5.49 17.13
N SER A 142 -8.59 4.96 15.90
CA SER A 142 -9.72 4.13 15.44
C SER A 142 -9.91 2.84 16.25
N VAL A 143 -8.85 2.37 16.93
CA VAL A 143 -8.86 1.21 17.82
C VAL A 143 -8.73 1.60 19.30
N GLY A 144 -8.91 2.89 19.61
CA GLY A 144 -8.83 3.41 20.99
C GLY A 144 -7.42 3.67 21.50
N ILE A 145 -6.40 3.64 20.65
CA ILE A 145 -5.01 3.95 21.03
C ILE A 145 -4.69 5.38 20.63
N ASN A 146 -4.69 6.30 21.59
CA ASN A 146 -4.36 7.70 21.34
C ASN A 146 -2.85 7.93 21.48
N ILE A 147 -2.11 7.76 20.39
CA ILE A 147 -0.65 8.00 20.36
C ILE A 147 -0.26 9.49 20.44
N VAL A 148 -1.23 10.38 20.34
CA VAL A 148 -1.11 11.84 20.54
C VAL A 148 -2.42 12.34 21.14
N ASP A 149 -2.37 13.51 21.79
CA ASP A 149 -3.56 14.10 22.45
C ASP A 149 -4.68 14.41 21.45
N ASN A 150 -4.32 14.95 20.29
CA ASN A 150 -5.27 15.28 19.22
C ASN A 150 -4.92 14.57 17.91
N PRO A 151 -5.58 13.44 17.57
CA PRO A 151 -5.38 12.73 16.31
C PRO A 151 -5.71 13.54 15.06
N ASP A 152 -6.53 14.58 15.19
CA ASP A 152 -6.95 15.44 14.08
C ASP A 152 -5.94 16.56 13.79
N PHE A 153 -5.14 16.96 14.76
CA PHE A 153 -4.15 18.04 14.62
C PHE A 153 -2.86 17.65 15.33
N CYS A 154 -2.06 16.83 14.66
CA CYS A 154 -0.73 16.47 15.12
C CYS A 154 0.29 16.62 14.00
N SER A 155 1.53 16.91 14.35
CA SER A 155 2.69 16.94 13.47
C SER A 155 3.44 15.60 13.54
N PRO A 156 4.33 15.32 12.57
CA PRO A 156 5.30 14.23 12.70
C PRO A 156 6.13 14.31 14.00
N ASN A 157 6.38 15.52 14.49
CA ASN A 157 7.14 15.75 15.72
C ASN A 157 6.35 15.39 16.98
N ASP A 158 5.03 15.56 16.97
CA ASP A 158 4.17 15.11 18.09
C ASP A 158 4.20 13.58 18.21
N LEU A 159 4.24 12.88 17.08
CA LEU A 159 4.46 11.42 17.06
C LEU A 159 5.83 11.05 17.63
N LEU A 160 6.90 11.79 17.26
CA LEU A 160 8.25 11.56 17.76
C LEU A 160 8.35 11.67 19.29
N HIS A 161 7.55 12.55 19.91
CA HIS A 161 7.55 12.79 21.35
C HIS A 161 6.43 12.05 22.09
N SER A 162 5.69 11.18 21.41
CA SER A 162 4.64 10.37 22.03
C SER A 162 5.21 9.50 23.15
N PRO A 163 4.61 9.51 24.36
CA PRO A 163 5.04 8.63 25.45
C PRO A 163 4.68 7.16 25.22
N LEU A 164 3.87 6.85 24.20
CA LEU A 164 3.46 5.49 23.86
C LEU A 164 4.36 4.85 22.80
N LEU A 165 5.28 5.61 22.20
CA LEU A 165 6.12 5.18 21.10
C LEU A 165 7.60 5.19 21.51
N ASP A 166 8.34 4.18 21.08
CA ASP A 166 9.80 4.13 21.23
C ASP A 166 10.49 3.96 19.88
N LYS A 167 11.74 4.40 19.81
CA LYS A 167 12.55 4.32 18.58
C LYS A 167 12.98 2.87 18.34
N VAL A 168 12.66 2.37 17.16
CA VAL A 168 13.25 1.11 16.67
C VAL A 168 14.73 1.38 16.39
N LEU A 169 15.62 0.47 16.81
CA LEU A 169 17.05 0.56 16.53
C LEU A 169 17.40 -0.23 15.26
N ASN A 170 18.51 0.13 14.61
CA ASN A 170 19.01 -0.52 13.38
C ASN A 170 17.99 -0.54 12.22
N PHE A 171 17.05 0.41 12.22
CA PHE A 171 15.96 0.50 11.24
C PHE A 171 16.42 0.91 9.84
N CYS A 172 17.67 1.34 9.68
CA CYS A 172 18.23 1.76 8.41
C CYS A 172 19.66 1.26 8.24
N ARG A 173 20.09 1.23 6.98
CA ARG A 173 21.46 0.88 6.59
C ARG A 173 21.86 1.60 5.31
N LEU A 174 23.11 1.41 4.92
CA LEU A 174 23.60 1.88 3.62
C LEU A 174 22.86 1.16 2.47
N ALA A 175 22.41 1.96 1.51
CA ALA A 175 21.85 1.48 0.27
C ALA A 175 22.97 1.07 -0.70
N ASN A 176 22.80 -0.08 -1.36
CA ASN A 176 23.72 -0.50 -2.41
C ASN A 176 23.35 0.15 -3.76
N ASN A 177 24.24 0.06 -4.76
CA ASN A 177 24.02 0.69 -6.07
C ASN A 177 22.77 0.16 -6.80
N ALA A 178 22.42 -1.13 -6.64
CA ALA A 178 21.24 -1.71 -7.26
C ALA A 178 19.95 -1.18 -6.61
N GLU A 179 19.94 -1.00 -5.29
CA GLU A 179 18.83 -0.40 -4.54
C GLU A 179 18.63 1.08 -4.92
N ILE A 180 19.73 1.85 -5.04
CA ILE A 180 19.67 3.24 -5.50
C ILE A 180 19.15 3.31 -6.94
N ALA A 181 19.62 2.43 -7.83
CA ALA A 181 19.14 2.36 -9.21
C ALA A 181 17.64 2.00 -9.25
N PHE A 182 17.21 1.04 -8.43
CA PHE A 182 15.80 0.66 -8.33
C PHE A 182 14.92 1.80 -7.83
N ALA A 183 15.33 2.50 -6.77
CA ALA A 183 14.57 3.63 -6.22
C ALA A 183 14.32 4.71 -7.28
N ASN A 184 15.31 4.95 -8.15
CA ASN A 184 15.23 5.91 -9.25
C ASN A 184 14.61 5.37 -10.55
N SER A 185 14.30 4.07 -10.62
CA SER A 185 13.64 3.46 -11.78
C SER A 185 12.18 3.88 -11.89
N ASN A 186 11.55 3.60 -13.03
CA ASN A 186 10.11 3.79 -13.23
C ASN A 186 9.31 3.23 -12.03
N ASN A 187 8.42 4.05 -11.49
CA ASN A 187 7.61 3.71 -10.33
C ASN A 187 6.17 3.38 -10.78
N PRO A 188 5.85 2.11 -11.04
CA PRO A 188 4.53 1.74 -11.50
C PRO A 188 3.45 1.99 -10.45
N VAL A 189 3.77 1.91 -9.15
CA VAL A 189 2.83 2.23 -8.05
C VAL A 189 2.42 3.71 -8.11
N ALA A 190 3.38 4.62 -8.29
CA ALA A 190 3.09 6.04 -8.47
C ALA A 190 2.27 6.31 -9.75
N LEU A 191 2.55 5.59 -10.84
CA LEU A 191 1.74 5.67 -12.06
C LEU A 191 0.30 5.21 -11.79
N ASN A 192 0.10 4.10 -11.08
CA ASN A 192 -1.23 3.62 -10.74
C ASN A 192 -2.00 4.60 -9.85
N GLN A 193 -1.32 5.23 -8.89
CA GLN A 193 -1.91 6.32 -8.10
C GLN A 193 -2.35 7.49 -8.99
N ALA A 194 -1.53 7.90 -9.95
CA ALA A 194 -1.92 8.95 -10.90
C ALA A 194 -3.17 8.53 -11.70
N ARG A 195 -3.22 7.27 -12.17
CA ARG A 195 -4.41 6.73 -12.86
C ARG A 195 -5.64 6.66 -11.98
N MET A 196 -5.49 6.37 -10.68
CA MET A 196 -6.60 6.44 -9.74
C MET A 196 -7.20 7.85 -9.72
N ASN A 197 -6.35 8.87 -9.64
CA ASN A 197 -6.78 10.27 -9.61
C ASN A 197 -7.41 10.73 -10.93
N ASP A 198 -6.94 10.20 -12.07
CA ASP A 198 -7.48 10.51 -13.40
C ASP A 198 -8.99 10.19 -13.49
N TRP A 199 -9.49 9.17 -12.79
CA TRP A 199 -10.93 8.86 -12.78
C TRP A 199 -11.65 9.31 -11.49
N LEU A 200 -10.99 9.26 -10.34
CA LEU A 200 -11.62 9.60 -9.05
C LEU A 200 -11.93 11.10 -8.95
N ILE A 201 -11.06 11.97 -9.44
CA ILE A 201 -11.30 13.43 -9.42
C ILE A 201 -12.55 13.79 -10.27
N PRO A 202 -12.69 13.32 -11.52
CA PRO A 202 -13.93 13.49 -12.27
C PRO A 202 -15.15 12.85 -11.58
N ALA A 203 -15.03 11.68 -10.97
CA ALA A 203 -16.13 11.05 -10.23
C ALA A 203 -16.61 11.94 -9.06
N LYS A 204 -15.69 12.53 -8.28
CA LYS A 204 -15.99 13.52 -7.23
C LYS A 204 -16.76 14.73 -7.79
N LYS A 205 -16.37 15.23 -8.97
CA LYS A 205 -17.07 16.35 -9.65
C LYS A 205 -18.49 15.97 -10.08
N ILE A 206 -18.68 14.76 -10.62
CA ILE A 206 -20.01 14.25 -11.01
C ILE A 206 -20.91 14.14 -9.78
N ALA A 207 -20.42 13.55 -8.70
CA ALA A 207 -21.18 13.37 -7.47
C ALA A 207 -21.62 14.70 -6.86
N LYS A 208 -20.76 15.72 -6.91
CA LYS A 208 -21.08 17.07 -6.41
C LYS A 208 -22.36 17.66 -7.03
N ASN A 209 -22.65 17.36 -8.30
CA ASN A 209 -23.87 17.83 -8.98
C ASN A 209 -25.16 17.23 -8.42
N THR A 210 -25.06 16.19 -7.59
CA THR A 210 -26.19 15.53 -6.92
C THR A 210 -26.29 15.90 -5.44
N GLY A 211 -25.38 16.74 -4.93
CA GLY A 211 -25.22 17.01 -3.49
C GLY A 211 -24.49 15.91 -2.72
N PHE A 212 -24.14 14.78 -3.36
CA PHE A 212 -23.36 13.72 -2.75
C PHE A 212 -21.86 14.06 -2.73
N LYS A 213 -21.19 13.80 -1.60
CA LYS A 213 -19.74 14.03 -1.46
C LYS A 213 -19.02 12.68 -1.46
N ILE A 214 -18.06 12.54 -2.37
CA ILE A 214 -17.12 11.42 -2.41
C ILE A 214 -15.82 11.92 -1.79
N TYR A 215 -15.44 11.36 -0.65
CA TYR A 215 -14.14 11.61 -0.02
C TYR A 215 -13.17 10.52 -0.42
N THR A 216 -13.56 9.27 -0.26
CA THR A 216 -12.72 8.08 -0.46
C THR A 216 -13.09 7.33 -1.74
N PHE A 217 -12.23 6.40 -2.13
CA PHE A 217 -12.53 5.42 -3.19
C PHE A 217 -13.80 4.62 -2.88
N LYS A 218 -14.02 4.22 -1.62
CA LYS A 218 -15.20 3.45 -1.18
C LYS A 218 -16.51 4.22 -1.36
N ASP A 219 -16.49 5.54 -1.20
CA ASP A 219 -17.68 6.37 -1.38
C ASP A 219 -18.24 6.32 -2.80
N VAL A 220 -17.41 5.97 -3.80
CA VAL A 220 -17.85 5.81 -5.19
C VAL A 220 -18.85 4.65 -5.31
N PHE A 221 -18.63 3.54 -4.62
CA PHE A 221 -19.57 2.41 -4.61
C PHE A 221 -20.92 2.80 -4.02
N THR A 222 -20.90 3.55 -2.92
CA THR A 222 -22.12 4.11 -2.31
C THR A 222 -22.82 5.07 -3.27
N PHE A 223 -22.06 5.91 -3.96
CA PHE A 223 -22.58 6.86 -4.93
C PHE A 223 -23.27 6.17 -6.11
N VAL A 224 -22.63 5.20 -6.77
CA VAL A 224 -23.23 4.49 -7.92
C VAL A 224 -24.42 3.63 -7.52
N THR A 225 -24.44 3.14 -6.28
CA THR A 225 -25.61 2.44 -5.71
C THR A 225 -26.80 3.39 -5.55
N LYS A 226 -26.56 4.58 -5.01
CA LYS A 226 -27.61 5.60 -4.78
C LYS A 226 -28.05 6.31 -6.06
N TYR A 227 -27.15 6.46 -7.03
CA TYR A 227 -27.42 7.12 -8.31
C TYR A 227 -26.97 6.25 -9.50
N PRO A 228 -27.65 5.12 -9.77
CA PRO A 228 -27.23 4.14 -10.79
C PRO A 228 -27.04 4.71 -12.19
N LYS A 229 -27.76 5.79 -12.54
CA LYS A 229 -27.62 6.49 -13.83
C LYS A 229 -26.20 7.03 -14.12
N TYR A 230 -25.33 7.12 -13.11
CA TYR A 230 -23.93 7.53 -13.29
C TYR A 230 -22.95 6.35 -13.30
N ALA A 231 -23.40 5.11 -13.07
CA ALA A 231 -22.52 3.95 -12.97
C ALA A 231 -21.70 3.75 -14.24
N ASP A 232 -22.34 3.73 -15.41
CA ASP A 232 -21.66 3.53 -16.69
C ASP A 232 -20.65 4.64 -16.98
N LYS A 233 -21.03 5.89 -16.73
CA LYS A 233 -20.13 7.04 -16.90
C LYS A 233 -18.90 6.95 -16.00
N ILE A 234 -19.05 6.51 -14.75
CA ILE A 234 -17.93 6.33 -13.83
C ILE A 234 -17.10 5.11 -14.26
N ALA A 235 -17.72 4.03 -14.72
CA ALA A 235 -17.04 2.87 -15.27
C ALA A 235 -16.16 3.26 -16.48
N SER A 236 -16.66 4.08 -17.40
CA SER A 236 -15.86 4.61 -18.52
C SER A 236 -14.64 5.38 -18.05
N LEU A 237 -14.77 6.24 -17.03
CA LEU A 237 -13.64 6.97 -16.46
C LEU A 237 -12.56 6.01 -15.91
N VAL A 238 -12.97 4.94 -15.22
CA VAL A 238 -12.05 3.92 -14.71
C VAL A 238 -11.30 3.23 -15.86
N VAL A 239 -12.02 2.84 -16.92
CA VAL A 239 -11.42 2.20 -18.11
C VAL A 239 -10.45 3.14 -18.84
N GLU A 240 -10.89 4.37 -19.13
CA GLU A 240 -10.10 5.39 -19.84
C GLU A 240 -8.82 5.77 -19.09
N SER A 241 -8.89 5.80 -17.75
CA SER A 241 -7.71 6.05 -16.92
C SER A 241 -6.67 4.93 -16.96
N ASN A 242 -7.02 3.74 -17.49
CA ASN A 242 -6.22 2.53 -17.39
C ASN A 242 -5.86 2.14 -15.94
N TYR A 243 -6.65 2.56 -14.94
CA TYR A 243 -6.35 2.29 -13.53
C TYR A 243 -6.18 0.80 -13.26
N LEU A 244 -7.18 -0.02 -13.62
CA LEU A 244 -7.17 -1.46 -13.38
C LEU A 244 -6.12 -2.17 -14.26
N LYS A 245 -6.03 -1.84 -15.55
CA LYS A 245 -5.03 -2.39 -16.47
C LYS A 245 -3.59 -2.11 -16.03
N THR A 246 -3.35 -0.93 -15.44
CA THR A 246 -2.05 -0.59 -14.87
C THR A 246 -1.71 -1.57 -13.76
N ILE A 247 -2.64 -1.82 -12.82
CA ILE A 247 -2.45 -2.78 -11.71
C ILE A 247 -2.09 -4.16 -12.26
N ASP A 248 -2.85 -4.68 -13.21
CA ASP A 248 -2.59 -5.98 -13.84
C ASP A 248 -1.17 -6.02 -14.44
N THR A 249 -0.71 -4.93 -15.04
CA THR A 249 0.66 -4.81 -15.57
C THR A 249 1.71 -4.76 -14.46
N ILE A 250 1.46 -4.04 -13.34
CA ILE A 250 2.41 -4.00 -12.21
C ILE A 250 2.58 -5.40 -11.63
N ILE A 251 1.47 -6.09 -11.50
CA ILE A 251 1.36 -7.44 -10.97
C ILE A 251 2.19 -8.43 -11.80
N LEU A 252 2.05 -8.39 -13.13
CA LEU A 252 2.88 -9.19 -14.03
C LEU A 252 4.37 -8.83 -13.96
N GLN A 253 4.70 -7.62 -13.51
CA GLN A 253 6.07 -7.16 -13.28
C GLN A 253 6.47 -7.32 -11.81
N ASP A 254 6.30 -8.51 -11.22
CA ASP A 254 6.50 -8.77 -9.77
C ASP A 254 7.81 -8.16 -9.21
N HIS A 255 8.91 -8.16 -9.96
CA HIS A 255 10.17 -7.50 -9.57
C HIS A 255 10.06 -5.98 -9.30
N LYS A 256 9.02 -5.29 -9.78
CA LYS A 256 8.80 -3.85 -9.54
C LYS A 256 7.75 -3.57 -8.47
N MET A 257 7.07 -4.60 -7.97
CA MET A 257 6.13 -4.55 -6.86
C MET A 257 6.86 -4.43 -5.50
N TYR A 258 6.10 -4.24 -4.43
CA TYR A 258 6.58 -4.18 -3.05
C TYR A 258 7.46 -5.39 -2.72
N ASN A 259 8.71 -5.13 -2.29
CA ASN A 259 9.70 -6.10 -1.80
C ASN A 259 9.50 -7.53 -2.31
N SER A 260 9.51 -7.79 -3.63
CA SER A 260 9.22 -9.12 -4.18
C SER A 260 10.45 -10.04 -4.15
N MET A 261 10.23 -11.35 -4.16
CA MET A 261 11.34 -12.32 -4.16
C MET A 261 12.29 -12.09 -5.34
N SER A 262 11.76 -11.85 -6.54
CA SER A 262 12.54 -11.52 -7.74
C SER A 262 13.37 -10.25 -7.55
N GLN A 263 12.82 -9.22 -6.91
CA GLN A 263 13.52 -7.99 -6.59
C GLN A 263 14.60 -8.20 -5.54
N SER A 264 14.30 -8.94 -4.48
CA SER A 264 15.26 -9.23 -3.41
C SER A 264 16.42 -10.11 -3.93
N ILE A 265 16.17 -11.01 -4.88
CA ILE A 265 17.22 -11.72 -5.63
C ILE A 265 18.03 -10.72 -6.49
N ALA A 266 17.36 -9.90 -7.30
CA ALA A 266 18.02 -8.96 -8.22
C ALA A 266 18.88 -7.90 -7.50
N THR A 267 18.49 -7.52 -6.29
CA THR A 267 19.21 -6.56 -5.44
C THR A 267 20.26 -7.22 -4.54
N GLY A 268 20.38 -8.55 -4.58
CA GLY A 268 21.32 -9.32 -3.77
C GLY A 268 20.93 -9.42 -2.30
N GLN A 269 19.69 -9.07 -1.92
CA GLN A 269 19.13 -9.26 -0.58
C GLN A 269 18.85 -10.75 -0.31
N LEU A 270 18.51 -11.53 -1.33
CA LEU A 270 18.35 -12.99 -1.26
C LEU A 270 19.43 -13.70 -2.07
N SER A 271 20.15 -14.64 -1.46
CA SER A 271 20.99 -15.59 -2.18
C SER A 271 21.00 -16.97 -1.52
N ASN A 272 20.83 -18.02 -2.35
CA ASN A 272 20.91 -19.42 -1.90
C ASN A 272 22.38 -19.85 -1.62
N GLU A 273 23.35 -19.08 -2.09
CA GLU A 273 24.78 -19.43 -2.01
C GLU A 273 25.39 -19.18 -0.62
N LYS A 274 24.71 -18.41 0.26
CA LYS A 274 25.28 -18.01 1.57
C LYS A 274 24.54 -18.54 2.78
N ASN A 275 23.21 -18.71 2.72
CA ASN A 275 22.42 -19.17 3.86
C ASN A 275 21.05 -19.76 3.46
N GLN A 276 20.97 -21.09 3.36
CA GLN A 276 19.72 -21.81 3.00
C GLN A 276 18.58 -21.56 3.99
N ILE A 277 18.87 -21.38 5.29
CA ILE A 277 17.84 -21.18 6.32
C ILE A 277 17.15 -19.83 6.12
N THR A 278 17.94 -18.77 5.90
CA THR A 278 17.40 -17.43 5.62
C THR A 278 16.58 -17.45 4.33
N PHE A 279 17.10 -18.09 3.27
CA PHE A 279 16.37 -18.23 2.01
C PHE A 279 15.01 -18.94 2.17
N ILE A 280 14.95 -20.04 2.93
CA ILE A 280 13.68 -20.73 3.24
C ILE A 280 12.73 -19.77 3.97
N SER A 281 13.20 -19.14 5.05
CA SER A 281 12.37 -18.21 5.85
C SER A 281 11.81 -17.08 4.99
N ASP A 282 12.59 -16.56 4.05
CA ASP A 282 12.14 -15.49 3.16
C ASP A 282 11.09 -15.99 2.18
N VAL A 283 11.28 -17.17 1.56
CA VAL A 283 10.27 -17.79 0.69
C VAL A 283 8.97 -18.06 1.45
N GLU A 284 9.05 -18.53 2.69
CA GLU A 284 7.88 -18.74 3.55
C GLU A 284 7.14 -17.43 3.85
N ASN A 285 7.87 -16.35 4.14
CA ASN A 285 7.31 -15.03 4.34
C ASN A 285 6.64 -14.51 3.06
N PHE A 286 7.28 -14.71 1.90
CA PHE A 286 6.72 -14.38 0.59
C PHE A 286 5.41 -15.10 0.32
N TYR A 287 5.35 -16.40 0.63
CA TYR A 287 4.14 -17.18 0.45
C TYR A 287 3.04 -16.69 1.39
N LYS A 288 3.32 -16.53 2.70
CA LYS A 288 2.34 -16.02 3.68
C LYS A 288 1.77 -14.67 3.27
N ASN A 289 2.62 -13.77 2.77
CA ASN A 289 2.20 -12.47 2.27
C ASN A 289 1.34 -12.55 1.00
N THR A 290 1.62 -13.51 0.13
CA THR A 290 0.81 -13.77 -1.07
C THR A 290 -0.56 -14.36 -0.70
N LEU A 291 -0.60 -15.27 0.28
CA LEU A 291 -1.85 -15.81 0.82
C LEU A 291 -2.70 -14.72 1.48
N ASN A 292 -2.09 -13.81 2.25
CA ASN A 292 -2.82 -12.68 2.82
C ASN A 292 -3.44 -11.78 1.73
N GLN A 293 -2.70 -11.53 0.63
CA GLN A 293 -3.23 -10.78 -0.52
C GLN A 293 -4.38 -11.53 -1.22
N PHE A 294 -4.26 -12.84 -1.39
CA PHE A 294 -5.36 -13.67 -1.92
C PHE A 294 -6.62 -13.53 -1.05
N ASN A 295 -6.46 -13.66 0.27
CA ASN A 295 -7.59 -13.54 1.20
C ASN A 295 -8.24 -12.15 1.18
N LYS A 296 -7.43 -11.09 1.05
CA LYS A 296 -7.93 -9.71 0.88
C LYS A 296 -8.72 -9.57 -0.42
N ALA A 297 -8.17 -10.03 -1.56
CA ALA A 297 -8.85 -10.00 -2.85
C ALA A 297 -10.14 -10.84 -2.87
N PHE A 298 -10.14 -12.00 -2.21
CA PHE A 298 -11.32 -12.83 -2.05
C PHE A 298 -12.40 -12.15 -1.19
N ALA A 299 -12.01 -11.52 -0.07
CA ALA A 299 -12.93 -10.76 0.76
C ALA A 299 -13.54 -9.58 -0.01
N ASP A 300 -12.74 -8.86 -0.80
CA ASP A 300 -13.21 -7.78 -1.68
C ASP A 300 -14.18 -8.32 -2.74
N PHE A 301 -13.86 -9.45 -3.38
CA PHE A 301 -14.76 -10.12 -4.31
C PHE A 301 -16.12 -10.41 -3.68
N ILE A 302 -16.15 -11.02 -2.48
CA ILE A 302 -17.38 -11.33 -1.74
C ILE A 302 -18.15 -10.06 -1.38
N ALA A 303 -17.46 -9.04 -0.85
CA ALA A 303 -18.08 -7.76 -0.51
C ALA A 303 -18.71 -7.09 -1.73
N LEU A 304 -18.04 -7.12 -2.89
CA LEU A 304 -18.55 -6.56 -4.13
C LEU A 304 -19.78 -7.29 -4.68
N GLN A 305 -19.95 -8.59 -4.38
CA GLN A 305 -21.18 -9.30 -4.73
C GLN A 305 -22.43 -8.75 -4.02
N THR A 306 -22.26 -8.03 -2.91
CA THR A 306 -23.38 -7.44 -2.15
C THR A 306 -23.93 -6.15 -2.76
N TYR A 307 -23.17 -5.52 -3.68
CA TYR A 307 -23.61 -4.30 -4.36
C TYR A 307 -24.53 -4.61 -5.55
N PRO A 308 -25.47 -3.71 -5.90
CA PRO A 308 -26.25 -3.85 -7.12
C PRO A 308 -25.35 -3.94 -8.35
N LYS A 309 -25.61 -4.92 -9.21
CA LYS A 309 -24.84 -5.13 -10.44
C LYS A 309 -25.02 -3.94 -11.38
N ASN A 310 -23.88 -3.35 -11.73
CA ASN A 310 -23.75 -2.29 -12.73
C ASN A 310 -22.32 -2.34 -13.27
N GLN A 311 -22.07 -1.66 -14.38
CA GLN A 311 -20.78 -1.72 -15.08
C GLN A 311 -19.59 -1.36 -14.17
N PHE A 312 -19.74 -0.38 -13.28
CA PHE A 312 -18.68 0.01 -12.35
C PHE A 312 -18.37 -1.13 -11.37
N VAL A 313 -19.37 -1.72 -10.73
CA VAL A 313 -19.18 -2.82 -9.77
C VAL A 313 -18.58 -4.04 -10.48
N GLU A 314 -19.00 -4.35 -11.70
CA GLU A 314 -18.49 -5.49 -12.47
C GLU A 314 -17.00 -5.36 -12.84
N LEU A 315 -16.52 -4.15 -13.12
CA LEU A 315 -15.09 -3.89 -13.32
C LEU A 315 -14.27 -4.28 -12.09
N PHE A 316 -14.73 -3.90 -10.90
CA PHE A 316 -14.00 -4.21 -9.65
C PHE A 316 -14.14 -5.66 -9.20
N ILE A 317 -15.26 -6.32 -9.53
CA ILE A 317 -15.40 -7.77 -9.35
C ILE A 317 -14.38 -8.51 -10.23
N SER A 318 -14.31 -8.13 -11.51
CA SER A 318 -13.35 -8.74 -12.45
C SER A 318 -11.91 -8.49 -11.99
N HIS A 319 -11.61 -7.27 -11.54
CA HIS A 319 -10.31 -6.95 -10.96
C HIS A 319 -9.98 -7.82 -9.74
N SER A 320 -10.92 -8.02 -8.82
CA SER A 320 -10.71 -8.86 -7.63
C SER A 320 -10.39 -10.31 -8.01
N LEU A 321 -11.02 -10.84 -9.06
CA LEU A 321 -10.64 -12.15 -9.61
C LEU A 321 -9.23 -12.17 -10.19
N ASN A 322 -8.85 -11.17 -10.98
CA ASN A 322 -7.49 -11.07 -11.54
C ASN A 322 -6.44 -11.03 -10.42
N MET A 323 -6.72 -10.32 -9.32
CA MET A 323 -5.87 -10.30 -8.13
C MET A 323 -5.73 -11.68 -7.48
N MET A 324 -6.84 -12.42 -7.36
CA MET A 324 -6.83 -13.78 -6.83
C MET A 324 -6.02 -14.73 -7.73
N GLU A 325 -6.25 -14.69 -9.04
CA GLU A 325 -5.52 -15.48 -10.03
C GLU A 325 -4.02 -15.23 -9.94
N PHE A 326 -3.62 -13.96 -9.90
CA PHE A 326 -2.22 -13.61 -9.74
C PHE A 326 -1.60 -14.22 -8.48
N CYS A 327 -2.29 -14.12 -7.34
CA CYS A 327 -1.78 -14.70 -6.10
C CYS A 327 -1.61 -16.22 -6.23
N VAL A 328 -2.55 -16.91 -6.89
CA VAL A 328 -2.44 -18.35 -7.18
C VAL A 328 -1.21 -18.64 -8.04
N VAL A 329 -1.04 -17.95 -9.18
CA VAL A 329 0.11 -18.11 -10.07
C VAL A 329 1.42 -17.90 -9.30
N ARG A 330 1.49 -16.83 -8.49
CA ARG A 330 2.67 -16.48 -7.72
C ARG A 330 3.02 -17.54 -6.67
N MET A 331 2.02 -18.06 -5.94
CA MET A 331 2.22 -19.17 -5.00
C MET A 331 2.74 -20.42 -5.73
N GLY A 332 2.22 -20.73 -6.91
CA GLY A 332 2.71 -21.83 -7.76
C GLY A 332 4.18 -21.66 -8.16
N CYS A 333 4.58 -20.45 -8.59
CA CYS A 333 5.98 -20.15 -8.90
C CYS A 333 6.91 -20.34 -7.70
N MET A 334 6.50 -19.89 -6.50
CA MET A 334 7.28 -20.07 -5.28
C MET A 334 7.47 -21.55 -4.94
N LEU A 335 6.41 -22.36 -5.10
CA LEU A 335 6.48 -23.82 -4.92
C LEU A 335 7.40 -24.51 -5.95
N SER A 336 7.45 -24.00 -7.18
CA SER A 336 8.42 -24.50 -8.18
C SER A 336 9.86 -24.20 -7.77
N ILE A 337 10.16 -22.94 -7.44
CA ILE A 337 11.51 -22.50 -7.03
C ILE A 337 11.99 -23.28 -5.80
N ALA A 338 11.07 -23.48 -4.85
CA ALA A 338 11.24 -24.31 -3.67
C ALA A 338 11.68 -25.74 -4.00
N GLY A 339 10.93 -26.40 -4.88
CA GLY A 339 11.19 -27.76 -5.34
C GLY A 339 12.53 -27.89 -6.08
N ASP A 340 12.80 -26.98 -7.01
CA ASP A 340 14.05 -26.95 -7.80
C ASP A 340 15.29 -26.72 -6.92
N SER A 341 15.12 -26.04 -5.79
CA SER A 341 16.19 -25.79 -4.82
C SER A 341 16.45 -26.98 -3.88
N GLY A 342 15.68 -28.08 -3.99
CA GLY A 342 15.78 -29.24 -3.10
C GLY A 342 15.35 -28.95 -1.66
N LEU A 343 14.62 -27.85 -1.43
CA LEU A 343 14.20 -27.43 -0.10
C LEU A 343 12.86 -28.08 0.25
N ASN A 344 12.83 -28.83 1.35
CA ASN A 344 11.59 -29.35 1.90
C ASN A 344 10.98 -28.31 2.85
N PHE A 345 10.00 -27.56 2.35
CA PHE A 345 9.21 -26.64 3.18
C PHE A 345 8.37 -27.44 4.18
N LYS A 346 8.63 -27.24 5.47
CA LYS A 346 7.78 -27.74 6.56
C LYS A 346 7.40 -26.54 7.40
N ILE A 347 6.13 -26.15 7.40
CA ILE A 347 5.60 -25.36 8.52
C ILE A 347 4.42 -26.11 9.10
N GLU A 348 4.45 -26.16 10.43
CA GLU A 348 3.40 -26.54 11.35
C GLU A 348 2.03 -26.01 10.84
N GLU A 349 1.03 -26.91 10.79
CA GLU A 349 -0.40 -26.64 10.50
C GLU A 349 -0.92 -26.66 9.04
N GLY A 350 -0.17 -27.13 8.04
CA GLY A 350 -0.75 -27.48 6.73
C GLY A 350 0.19 -27.25 5.55
N VAL A 351 0.31 -28.25 4.68
CA VAL A 351 1.31 -28.30 3.60
C VAL A 351 1.04 -27.17 2.60
N PHE A 352 2.02 -26.30 2.30
CA PHE A 352 1.87 -25.20 1.32
C PHE A 352 1.17 -25.62 0.01
N PRO A 353 1.47 -26.80 -0.56
CA PRO A 353 0.68 -27.40 -1.64
C PRO A 353 -0.84 -27.47 -1.37
N ASP A 354 -1.29 -27.88 -0.19
CA ASP A 354 -2.72 -27.98 0.15
C ASP A 354 -3.39 -26.61 0.20
N ILE A 355 -2.69 -25.61 0.75
CA ILE A 355 -3.18 -24.22 0.79
C ILE A 355 -3.29 -23.67 -0.65
N PHE A 356 -2.25 -23.89 -1.46
CA PHE A 356 -2.25 -23.51 -2.86
C PHE A 356 -3.42 -24.16 -3.62
N MET A 357 -3.64 -25.47 -3.43
CA MET A 357 -4.75 -26.19 -4.06
C MET A 357 -6.12 -25.62 -3.64
N LYS A 358 -6.32 -25.30 -2.35
CA LYS A 358 -7.54 -24.65 -1.87
C LYS A 358 -7.75 -23.26 -2.48
N CYS A 359 -6.71 -22.44 -2.55
CA CYS A 359 -6.78 -21.13 -3.20
C CYS A 359 -7.12 -21.26 -4.68
N ASN A 360 -6.52 -22.23 -5.38
CA ASN A 360 -6.80 -22.50 -6.79
C ASN A 360 -8.24 -22.98 -7.02
N GLU A 361 -8.76 -23.85 -6.15
CA GLU A 361 -10.15 -24.32 -6.18
C GLU A 361 -11.15 -23.17 -5.93
N LEU A 362 -10.89 -22.33 -4.92
CA LEU A 362 -11.70 -21.15 -4.63
C LEU A 362 -11.72 -20.17 -5.81
N TYR A 363 -10.55 -19.85 -6.37
CA TYR A 363 -10.46 -19.02 -7.57
C TYR A 363 -11.26 -19.61 -8.74
N SER A 364 -11.08 -20.91 -9.03
CA SER A 364 -11.79 -21.59 -10.11
C SER A 364 -13.31 -21.52 -9.93
N THR A 365 -13.78 -21.73 -8.70
CA THR A 365 -15.20 -21.62 -8.34
C THR A 365 -15.72 -20.20 -8.56
N CYS A 366 -14.99 -19.18 -8.10
CA CYS A 366 -15.38 -17.78 -8.27
C CYS A 366 -15.38 -17.34 -9.74
N SER A 367 -14.43 -17.84 -10.55
CA SER A 367 -14.35 -17.57 -11.98
C SER A 367 -15.54 -18.17 -12.74
N GLN A 368 -15.89 -19.42 -12.45
CA GLN A 368 -17.09 -20.08 -13.01
C GLN A 368 -18.37 -19.31 -12.69
N LEU A 369 -18.53 -18.83 -11.45
CA LEU A 369 -19.69 -18.03 -11.04
C LEU A 369 -19.87 -16.72 -11.83
N ILE A 370 -18.80 -16.17 -12.41
CA ILE A 370 -18.91 -15.01 -13.32
C ILE A 370 -19.24 -15.46 -14.73
N ASN A 371 -18.57 -16.50 -15.23
CA ASN A 371 -18.73 -16.97 -16.61
C ASN A 371 -20.15 -17.50 -16.85
N ASP A 372 -20.74 -18.20 -15.89
CA ASP A 372 -22.13 -18.69 -15.96
C ASP A 372 -23.17 -17.55 -15.99
N LYS A 373 -22.77 -16.32 -15.64
CA LYS A 373 -23.63 -15.12 -15.63
C LYS A 373 -23.45 -14.22 -16.84
N LYS A 374 -22.42 -14.43 -17.67
CA LYS A 374 -22.23 -13.68 -18.91
C LYS A 374 -22.91 -14.44 -20.07
N PRO A 375 -23.82 -13.83 -20.85
CA PRO A 375 -24.07 -14.34 -22.20
C PRO A 375 -22.75 -14.25 -22.97
N SER A 376 -22.35 -15.35 -23.61
CA SER A 376 -21.06 -15.54 -24.27
C SER A 376 -20.59 -14.31 -25.04
N SER A 377 -19.61 -13.60 -24.49
CA SER A 377 -18.81 -12.59 -25.18
C SER A 377 -17.33 -12.99 -25.09
N PRO A 378 -16.48 -12.65 -26.08
CA PRO A 378 -15.11 -13.14 -26.13
C PRO A 378 -14.26 -12.66 -24.95
N ASP A 379 -13.30 -13.50 -24.59
CA ASP A 379 -12.34 -13.29 -23.50
C ASP A 379 -11.35 -12.17 -23.85
N PRO A 380 -11.26 -11.08 -23.05
CA PRO A 380 -10.31 -10.00 -23.31
C PRO A 380 -8.83 -10.36 -23.06
N LEU A 381 -8.51 -11.60 -22.66
CA LEU A 381 -7.13 -12.05 -22.38
C LEU A 381 -6.44 -12.79 -23.54
N GLU A 382 -7.12 -13.12 -24.64
CA GLU A 382 -6.47 -13.74 -25.81
C GLU A 382 -5.41 -12.83 -26.47
N ASP A 383 -5.51 -11.50 -26.31
CA ASP A 383 -4.58 -10.53 -26.89
C ASP A 383 -3.29 -10.31 -26.04
N LEU A 384 -3.13 -10.98 -24.90
CA LEU A 384 -1.97 -10.81 -24.01
C LEU A 384 -0.87 -11.87 -24.20
N PHE A 385 -1.12 -12.89 -25.03
CA PHE A 385 -0.17 -13.99 -25.31
C PHE A 385 0.33 -14.04 -26.77
N LEU A 386 0.15 -12.95 -27.53
CA LEU A 386 0.84 -12.65 -28.79
C LEU A 386 1.66 -11.37 -28.62
#